data_AF-A0A317IF54-F1
#
_entry.id   AF-A0A317IF54-F1
#
_cell.length_a   1.000
_cell.length_b   1.000
_cell.length_c   1.000
_cell.angle_alpha   90.00
_cell.angle_beta   90.00
_cell.angle_gamma   90.00
#
_symmetry.space_group_name_H-M   'P 1'
#
loop_
_entity.id
_entity.type
_entity.pdbx_description
1 polymer ?
#
loop_
_entity_poly.entity_id
_entity_poly.type
_entity_poly.pdbx_seq_one_letter_code
_entity_poly.pdbx_strand_id
1 'polypeptide(L)'
;MPVNRPAEETDDRPLVEAAQRDPARFAALYEIHFERVYAFIARRVGDRNAAEDLTSDVFHRALAKLGNYESRGAPFAAWLLRIAANLVADHTKRSLREVTGGQNEPEPSLQPDLEAIEHQAQLIRLVDQLPPDQRRVIFERFVEQRSVREIAGMLGKTQGAVKQLQFRALQTLRTQMEGAHA
;
A
#
# COMPACT_ATOMS: atom_id res chain seq x y z
N MET A 1 -4.29 -20.34 17.39
CA MET A 1 -5.34 -19.30 17.57
C MET A 1 -4.76 -17.97 17.14
N PRO A 2 -5.12 -17.42 15.95
CA PRO A 2 -4.67 -16.09 15.60
C PRO A 2 -5.55 -15.06 16.31
N VAL A 3 -4.91 -14.24 17.13
CA VAL A 3 -5.55 -13.15 17.85
C VAL A 3 -5.80 -12.04 16.83
N ASN A 4 -7.04 -11.97 16.32
CA ASN A 4 -7.52 -10.83 15.55
C ASN A 4 -7.63 -9.64 16.51
N ARG A 5 -6.52 -8.94 16.72
CA ARG A 5 -6.50 -7.71 17.51
C ARG A 5 -7.11 -6.62 16.63
N PRO A 6 -8.25 -6.01 17.01
CA PRO A 6 -8.79 -4.89 16.27
C PRO A 6 -7.73 -3.79 16.18
N ALA A 7 -7.77 -3.02 15.09
CA ALA A 7 -6.87 -1.91 14.82
C ALA A 7 -7.01 -0.83 15.92
N GLU A 8 -6.38 -1.04 17.06
CA GLU A 8 -5.84 0.09 17.82
C GLU A 8 -4.85 0.75 16.87
N GLU A 9 -5.21 1.94 16.38
CA GLU A 9 -4.29 2.86 15.71
C GLU A 9 -3.23 3.25 16.74
N THR A 10 -2.27 2.35 16.97
CA THR A 10 -1.05 2.68 17.69
C THR A 10 -0.44 3.84 16.92
N ASP A 11 -0.30 4.97 17.60
CA ASP A 11 0.36 6.11 17.01
C ASP A 11 1.83 5.76 16.76
N ASP A 12 2.14 5.40 15.51
CA ASP A 12 3.50 5.02 15.12
C ASP A 12 4.45 6.23 15.09
N ARG A 13 3.94 7.47 15.17
CA ARG A 13 4.74 8.71 15.11
C ARG A 13 5.96 8.72 16.05
N PRO A 14 5.84 8.46 17.37
CA PRO A 14 6.99 8.39 18.27
C PRO A 14 8.02 7.35 17.84
N LEU A 15 7.59 6.17 17.37
CA LEU A 15 8.49 5.10 16.92
C LEU A 15 9.22 5.50 15.64
N VAL A 16 8.51 6.12 14.70
CA VAL A 16 9.07 6.67 13.46
C VAL A 16 10.11 7.74 13.78
N GLU A 17 9.78 8.71 14.63
CA GLU A 17 10.69 9.79 15.02
C GLU A 17 11.95 9.27 15.76
N ALA A 18 11.79 8.22 16.57
CA ALA A 18 12.90 7.59 17.26
C ALA A 18 13.82 6.84 16.28
N ALA A 19 13.22 6.12 15.32
CA ALA A 19 13.93 5.38 14.29
C ALA A 19 14.58 6.27 13.22
N GLN A 20 14.05 7.48 12.98
CA GLN A 20 14.69 8.50 12.14
C GLN A 20 15.98 9.05 12.77
N ARG A 21 16.05 9.14 14.10
CA ARG A 21 17.25 9.58 14.82
C ARG A 21 18.26 8.45 15.04
N ASP A 22 17.76 7.22 15.19
CA ASP A 22 18.57 6.04 15.46
C ASP A 22 17.99 4.82 14.70
N PRO A 23 18.63 4.40 13.60
CA PRO A 23 18.21 3.24 12.81
C PRO A 23 18.01 1.95 13.63
N ALA A 24 18.70 1.78 14.76
CA ALA A 24 18.54 0.60 15.62
C ALA A 24 17.12 0.50 16.23
N ARG A 25 16.41 1.63 16.36
CA ARG A 25 15.03 1.66 16.87
C ARG A 25 13.98 1.22 15.85
N PHE A 26 14.38 0.97 14.60
CA PHE A 26 13.47 0.47 13.56
C PHE A 26 12.90 -0.92 13.88
N ALA A 27 13.58 -1.73 14.72
CA ALA A 27 13.11 -3.07 15.11
C ALA A 27 11.68 -3.06 15.67
N ALA A 28 11.30 -2.05 16.46
CA ALA A 28 9.94 -1.94 16.99
C ALA A 28 8.89 -1.74 15.88
N LEU A 29 9.18 -0.94 14.86
CA LEU A 29 8.31 -0.77 13.69
C LEU A 29 8.22 -2.06 12.87
N TYR A 30 9.33 -2.80 12.77
CA TYR A 30 9.34 -4.11 12.13
C TYR A 30 8.40 -5.08 12.84
N GLU A 31 8.55 -5.26 14.15
CA GLU A 31 7.74 -6.21 14.95
C GLU A 31 6.24 -5.92 14.86
N ILE A 32 5.83 -4.64 14.87
CA ILE A 32 4.43 -4.24 14.79
C ILE A 32 3.83 -4.53 13.40
N HIS A 33 4.60 -4.34 12.33
CA HIS A 33 4.05 -4.34 10.97
C HIS A 33 4.39 -5.58 10.16
N PHE A 34 5.32 -6.42 10.60
CA PHE A 34 5.82 -7.59 9.86
C PHE A 34 4.67 -8.48 9.38
N GLU A 35 3.83 -8.96 10.30
CA GLU A 35 2.70 -9.85 9.99
C GLU A 35 1.75 -9.25 8.95
N ARG A 36 1.46 -7.95 9.06
CA ARG A 36 0.55 -7.25 8.14
C ARG A 36 1.14 -7.13 6.74
N VAL A 37 2.44 -6.79 6.64
CA VAL A 37 3.14 -6.68 5.35
C VAL A 37 3.30 -8.05 4.71
N TYR A 38 3.73 -9.06 5.48
CA TYR A 38 3.88 -10.43 5.02
C TYR A 38 2.56 -11.00 4.50
N ALA A 39 1.48 -10.88 5.28
CA ALA A 39 0.15 -11.34 4.85
C ALA A 39 -0.34 -10.64 3.58
N PHE A 40 -0.06 -9.34 3.42
CA PHE A 40 -0.40 -8.60 2.20
C PHE A 40 0.30 -9.16 0.96
N ILE A 41 1.58 -9.49 1.08
CA ILE A 41 2.43 -10.00 -0.01
C ILE A 41 2.08 -11.46 -0.32
N ALA A 42 2.00 -12.32 0.71
CA ALA A 42 1.75 -13.76 0.57
C ALA A 42 0.44 -14.03 -0.20
N ARG A 43 -0.61 -13.25 0.08
CA ARG A 43 -1.90 -13.34 -0.64
C ARG A 43 -1.84 -13.01 -2.13
N ARG A 44 -0.76 -12.34 -2.60
CA ARG A 44 -0.64 -11.86 -3.99
C ARG A 44 0.38 -12.63 -4.82
N VAL A 45 1.38 -13.22 -4.19
CA VAL A 45 2.48 -13.88 -4.89
C VAL A 45 2.30 -15.40 -4.94
N GLY A 46 1.57 -15.99 -4.00
CA GLY A 46 1.27 -17.43 -4.00
C GLY A 46 2.46 -18.35 -3.67
N ASP A 47 3.69 -17.86 -3.82
CA ASP A 47 4.93 -18.54 -3.41
C ASP A 47 5.45 -18.01 -2.07
N ARG A 48 5.78 -18.93 -1.17
CA ARG A 48 6.23 -18.61 0.19
C ARG A 48 7.61 -17.96 0.20
N ASN A 49 8.55 -18.48 -0.58
CA ASN A 49 9.93 -17.97 -0.58
C ASN A 49 9.95 -16.54 -1.14
N ALA A 50 9.26 -16.30 -2.24
CA ALA A 50 9.10 -14.96 -2.81
C ALA A 50 8.38 -14.02 -1.84
N ALA A 51 7.42 -14.49 -1.04
CA ALA A 51 6.78 -13.67 -0.02
C ALA A 51 7.74 -13.26 1.11
N GLU A 52 8.59 -14.18 1.58
CA GLU A 52 9.62 -13.90 2.60
C GLU A 52 10.68 -12.91 2.07
N ASP A 53 11.14 -13.10 0.83
CA ASP A 53 12.11 -12.22 0.17
C ASP A 53 11.56 -10.81 -0.04
N LEU A 54 10.34 -10.70 -0.62
CA LEU A 54 9.72 -9.40 -0.87
C LEU A 54 9.39 -8.68 0.43
N THR A 55 9.03 -9.40 1.49
CA THR A 55 8.81 -8.79 2.81
C THR A 55 10.11 -8.21 3.36
N SER A 56 11.21 -8.96 3.27
CA SER A 56 12.53 -8.49 3.67
C SER A 56 12.93 -7.22 2.89
N ASP A 57 12.69 -7.22 1.57
CA ASP A 57 12.92 -6.06 0.70
C ASP A 57 12.07 -4.84 1.09
N VAL A 58 10.81 -5.03 1.52
CA VAL A 58 9.97 -3.93 2.00
C VAL A 58 10.63 -3.24 3.18
N PHE A 59 11.00 -4.01 4.21
CA PHE A 59 11.57 -3.43 5.44
C PHE A 59 12.96 -2.85 5.21
N HIS A 60 13.77 -3.47 4.35
CA HIS A 60 15.05 -2.91 3.93
C HIS A 60 14.88 -1.55 3.25
N ARG A 61 13.96 -1.45 2.27
CA ARG A 61 13.65 -0.18 1.58
C ARG A 61 13.00 0.84 2.50
N ALA A 62 12.18 0.39 3.45
CA ALA A 62 11.55 1.25 4.45
C ALA A 62 12.62 1.89 5.33
N LEU A 63 13.54 1.10 5.90
CA LEU A 63 14.64 1.61 6.71
C LEU A 63 15.47 2.65 5.93
N ALA A 64 15.84 2.34 4.69
CA ALA A 64 16.62 3.25 3.84
C ALA A 64 15.89 4.57 3.51
N LYS A 65 14.56 4.56 3.44
CA LYS A 65 13.74 5.73 3.11
C LYS A 65 13.17 6.46 4.33
N LEU A 66 13.33 5.88 5.52
CA LEU A 66 12.71 6.38 6.75
C LEU A 66 13.14 7.80 7.10
N GLY A 67 14.41 8.14 6.86
CA GLY A 67 14.94 9.49 7.12
C GLY A 67 14.22 10.61 6.34
N ASN A 68 13.61 10.27 5.19
CA ASN A 68 12.84 11.20 4.36
C ASN A 68 11.32 10.99 4.48
N TYR A 69 10.88 10.11 5.40
CA TYR A 69 9.46 9.89 5.63
C TYR A 69 8.84 11.09 6.36
N GLU A 70 7.72 11.56 5.83
CA GLU A 70 6.88 12.57 6.46
C GLU A 70 5.50 11.97 6.70
N SER A 71 4.99 12.09 7.94
CA SER A 71 3.60 11.79 8.22
C SER A 71 2.72 12.82 7.51
N ARG A 72 1.89 12.35 6.58
CA ARG A 72 1.01 13.20 5.74
C ARG A 72 -0.47 12.86 5.96
N GLY A 73 -0.82 12.46 7.18
CA GLY A 73 -2.19 12.11 7.59
C GLY A 73 -2.65 10.70 7.21
N ALA A 74 -1.75 9.85 6.71
CA ALA A 74 -2.00 8.42 6.52
C ALA A 74 -1.17 7.60 7.51
N PRO A 75 -1.69 6.47 8.04
CA PRO A 75 -0.94 5.60 8.95
C PRO A 75 0.39 5.14 8.35
N PHE A 76 1.40 4.89 9.19
CA PHE A 76 2.70 4.40 8.74
C PHE A 76 2.59 3.05 8.01
N ALA A 77 1.69 2.18 8.47
CA ALA A 77 1.34 0.94 7.78
C ALA A 77 0.95 1.15 6.31
N ALA A 78 0.22 2.23 5.97
CA ALA A 78 -0.15 2.52 4.59
C ALA A 78 1.07 2.85 3.72
N TRP A 79 2.10 3.46 4.30
CA TRP A 79 3.36 3.72 3.61
C TRP A 79 4.15 2.43 3.37
N LEU A 80 4.21 1.51 4.34
CA LEU A 80 4.81 0.19 4.17
C LEU A 80 4.10 -0.63 3.08
N LEU A 81 2.76 -0.69 3.13
CA LEU A 81 1.96 -1.41 2.13
C LEU A 81 2.13 -0.83 0.72
N ARG A 82 2.41 0.47 0.58
CA ARG A 82 2.76 1.08 -0.71
C ARG A 82 4.12 0.60 -1.24
N ILE A 83 5.11 0.46 -0.36
CA ILE A 83 6.41 -0.15 -0.73
C ILE A 83 6.19 -1.60 -1.17
N ALA A 84 5.38 -2.36 -0.41
CA ALA A 84 5.03 -3.75 -0.73
C ALA A 84 4.32 -3.86 -2.10
N ALA A 85 3.35 -3.00 -2.38
CA ALA A 85 2.62 -3.00 -3.64
C ALA A 85 3.53 -2.76 -4.86
N ASN A 86 4.54 -1.88 -4.75
CA ASN A 86 5.55 -1.74 -5.82
C ASN A 86 6.29 -3.04 -6.07
N LEU A 87 6.81 -3.63 -5.00
CA LEU A 87 7.65 -4.82 -5.07
C LEU A 87 6.87 -6.00 -5.67
N VAL A 88 5.63 -6.18 -5.25
CA VAL A 88 4.73 -7.19 -5.83
C VAL A 88 4.48 -6.91 -7.31
N ALA A 89 4.16 -5.67 -7.69
CA ALA A 89 3.92 -5.33 -9.10
C ALA A 89 5.17 -5.58 -9.98
N ASP A 90 6.36 -5.24 -9.47
CA ASP A 90 7.63 -5.49 -10.16
C ASP A 90 7.96 -7.00 -10.24
N HIS A 91 7.64 -7.76 -9.20
CA HIS A 91 7.77 -9.22 -9.19
C HIS A 91 6.85 -9.86 -10.24
N THR A 92 5.56 -9.51 -10.26
CA THR A 92 4.59 -10.03 -11.24
C THR A 92 5.01 -9.68 -12.67
N LYS A 93 5.48 -8.45 -12.94
CA LYS A 93 5.98 -8.05 -14.27
C LYS A 93 7.19 -8.88 -14.72
N ARG A 94 8.11 -9.21 -13.80
CA ARG A 94 9.28 -10.05 -14.10
C ARG A 94 8.88 -11.50 -14.36
N SER A 95 8.06 -12.07 -13.49
CA SER A 95 7.53 -13.42 -13.64
C SER A 95 6.80 -13.60 -14.98
N LEU A 96 5.97 -12.63 -15.40
CA LEU A 96 5.30 -12.67 -16.70
C LEU A 96 6.27 -12.61 -17.90
N ARG A 97 7.42 -11.95 -17.77
CA ARG A 97 8.46 -11.91 -18.82
C ARG A 97 9.31 -13.18 -18.86
N GLU A 98 9.47 -13.86 -17.73
CA GLU A 98 10.19 -15.13 -17.64
C GLU A 98 9.33 -16.30 -18.12
N VAL A 99 8.02 -16.27 -17.85
CA VAL A 99 7.05 -17.30 -18.31
C VAL A 99 6.90 -17.33 -19.84
N THR A 100 7.19 -16.25 -20.57
CA THR A 100 7.22 -16.26 -22.04
C THR A 100 8.34 -17.13 -22.65
N GLY A 101 9.20 -17.77 -21.84
CA GLY A 101 10.23 -18.71 -22.29
C GLY A 101 10.07 -20.17 -21.84
N GLY A 102 9.06 -20.52 -21.03
CA GLY A 102 8.94 -21.88 -20.50
C GLY A 102 7.57 -22.14 -19.88
N GLN A 103 6.87 -23.14 -20.40
CA GLN A 103 5.62 -23.64 -19.86
C GLN A 103 5.86 -24.18 -18.45
N ASN A 104 5.32 -23.50 -17.45
CA ASN A 104 4.93 -24.14 -16.20
C ASN A 104 3.50 -23.68 -15.89
N GLU A 105 2.63 -24.67 -15.75
CA GLU A 105 1.24 -24.47 -15.36
C GLU A 105 1.18 -23.82 -13.96
N PRO A 106 0.23 -22.90 -13.71
CA PRO A 106 0.03 -22.39 -12.37
C PRO A 106 -0.62 -23.49 -11.53
N GLU A 107 -0.05 -23.82 -10.37
CA GLU A 107 -0.85 -24.40 -9.28
C GLU A 107 -1.57 -23.26 -8.55
N PRO A 108 -2.91 -23.15 -8.60
CA PRO A 108 -3.65 -22.21 -7.80
C PRO A 108 -4.36 -22.98 -6.68
N SER A 109 -3.94 -22.81 -5.43
CA SER A 109 -4.86 -23.04 -4.31
C SER A 109 -4.71 -21.99 -3.22
N LEU A 110 -4.63 -20.73 -3.62
CA LEU A 110 -5.35 -19.71 -2.89
C LEU A 110 -6.76 -19.73 -3.49
N GLN A 111 -7.72 -20.33 -2.78
CA GLN A 111 -9.12 -20.08 -3.11
C GLN A 111 -9.26 -18.55 -3.21
N PRO A 112 -9.82 -18.02 -4.31
CA PRO A 112 -10.11 -16.60 -4.38
C PRO A 112 -10.97 -16.28 -3.16
N ASP A 113 -10.42 -15.50 -2.25
CA ASP A 113 -11.16 -14.96 -1.12
C ASP A 113 -12.24 -14.09 -1.74
N LEU A 114 -13.45 -14.65 -1.88
CA LEU A 114 -14.57 -13.98 -2.52
C LEU A 114 -14.84 -12.64 -1.84
N GLU A 115 -14.68 -12.56 -0.51
CA GLU A 115 -14.80 -11.31 0.23
C GLU A 115 -13.72 -10.31 -0.18
N ALA A 116 -12.47 -10.76 -0.36
CA ALA A 116 -11.41 -9.87 -0.84
C ALA A 116 -11.64 -9.39 -2.27
N ILE A 117 -12.18 -10.23 -3.16
CA ILE A 117 -12.53 -9.85 -4.54
C ILE A 117 -13.70 -8.87 -4.55
N GLU A 118 -14.75 -9.14 -3.78
CA GLU A 118 -15.91 -8.27 -3.65
C GLU A 118 -15.53 -6.91 -3.05
N HIS A 119 -14.71 -6.92 -2.00
CA HIS A 119 -14.18 -5.71 -1.37
C HIS A 119 -13.28 -4.92 -2.34
N GLN A 120 -12.42 -5.60 -3.11
CA GLN A 120 -11.59 -4.96 -4.13
C GLN A 120 -12.46 -4.35 -5.25
N ALA A 121 -13.48 -5.06 -5.71
CA ALA A 121 -14.41 -4.57 -6.72
C ALA A 121 -15.23 -3.39 -6.20
N GLN A 122 -15.62 -3.41 -4.92
CA GLN A 122 -16.29 -2.29 -4.26
C GLN A 122 -15.38 -1.06 -4.21
N LEU A 123 -14.13 -1.20 -3.78
CA LEU A 123 -13.18 -0.09 -3.77
C LEU A 123 -12.97 0.51 -5.16
N ILE A 124 -12.86 -0.31 -6.21
CA ILE A 124 -12.75 0.17 -7.59
C ILE A 124 -14.00 0.99 -7.97
N ARG A 125 -15.20 0.48 -7.69
CA ARG A 125 -16.46 1.20 -7.96
C ARG A 125 -16.52 2.55 -7.23
N LEU A 126 -16.07 2.61 -5.98
CA LEU A 126 -16.05 3.85 -5.20
C LEU A 126 -15.06 4.86 -5.78
N VAL A 127 -13.87 4.41 -6.17
CA VAL A 127 -12.87 5.26 -6.85
C VAL A 127 -13.40 5.76 -8.19
N ASP A 128 -14.14 4.95 -8.93
CA ASP A 128 -14.74 5.34 -10.21
C ASP A 128 -15.82 6.41 -10.08
N GLN A 129 -16.49 6.49 -8.93
CA GLN A 129 -17.50 7.52 -8.62
C GLN A 129 -16.89 8.85 -8.16
N LEU A 130 -15.58 8.92 -7.92
CA LEU A 130 -14.93 10.17 -7.57
C LEU A 130 -14.98 11.18 -8.72
N PRO A 131 -15.06 12.50 -8.42
CA PRO A 131 -14.86 13.54 -9.42
C PRO A 131 -13.55 13.32 -10.21
N PRO A 132 -13.50 13.63 -11.53
CA PRO A 132 -12.38 13.25 -12.39
C PRO A 132 -11.00 13.68 -11.87
N ASP A 133 -10.88 14.92 -11.37
CA ASP A 133 -9.63 15.45 -10.80
C ASP A 133 -9.21 14.72 -9.52
N GLN A 134 -10.18 14.32 -8.70
CA GLN A 134 -9.94 13.56 -7.46
C GLN A 134 -9.51 12.13 -7.78
N ARG A 135 -10.27 11.45 -8.66
CA ARG A 135 -9.95 10.11 -9.15
C ARG A 135 -8.57 10.06 -9.77
N ARG A 136 -8.22 11.06 -10.59
CA ARG A 136 -6.91 11.16 -11.21
C ARG A 136 -5.83 11.28 -10.14
N VAL A 137 -5.96 12.19 -9.17
CA VAL A 137 -4.97 12.32 -8.09
C VAL A 137 -4.83 11.02 -7.27
N ILE A 138 -5.92 10.29 -7.01
CA ILE A 138 -5.86 8.99 -6.33
C ILE A 138 -5.14 7.94 -7.18
N PHE A 139 -5.50 7.80 -8.45
CA PHE A 139 -4.83 6.88 -9.37
C PHE A 139 -3.33 7.17 -9.45
N GLU A 140 -2.98 8.43 -9.70
CA GLU A 140 -1.60 8.87 -9.83
C GLU A 140 -0.79 8.65 -8.54
N ARG A 141 -1.42 8.84 -7.37
CA ARG A 141 -0.75 8.71 -6.09
C ARG A 141 -0.61 7.28 -5.60
N PHE A 142 -1.60 6.43 -5.86
CA PHE A 142 -1.69 5.10 -5.24
C PHE A 142 -1.48 3.96 -6.24
N VAL A 143 -1.78 4.16 -7.53
CA VAL A 143 -1.51 3.19 -8.60
C VAL A 143 -0.16 3.47 -9.25
N GLU A 144 0.03 4.69 -9.76
CA GLU A 144 1.28 5.10 -10.44
C GLU A 144 2.37 5.54 -9.44
N GLN A 145 2.01 5.68 -8.17
CA GLN A 145 2.91 5.93 -7.04
C GLN A 145 3.73 7.22 -7.10
N ARG A 146 3.24 8.22 -7.85
CA ARG A 146 3.89 9.51 -8.03
C ARG A 146 3.82 10.35 -6.75
N SER A 147 4.86 11.13 -6.52
CA SER A 147 4.90 12.13 -5.44
C SER A 147 3.93 13.29 -5.74
N VAL A 148 3.51 14.02 -4.69
CA VAL A 148 2.69 15.23 -4.85
C VAL A 148 3.32 16.22 -5.82
N ARG A 149 4.66 16.33 -5.83
CA ARG A 149 5.41 17.21 -6.72
C ARG A 149 5.30 16.78 -8.18
N GLU A 150 5.47 15.48 -8.46
CA GLU A 150 5.34 14.94 -9.82
C GLU A 150 3.91 15.07 -10.34
N ILE A 151 2.92 14.78 -9.49
CA ILE A 151 1.50 14.95 -9.83
C ILE A 151 1.18 16.43 -10.10
N ALA A 152 1.71 17.34 -9.28
CA ALA A 152 1.55 18.78 -9.47
C ALA A 152 2.12 19.24 -10.83
N GLY A 153 3.33 18.79 -11.17
CA GLY A 153 3.96 19.07 -12.46
C GLY A 153 3.16 18.51 -13.63
N MET A 154 2.69 17.26 -13.53
CA MET A 154 1.90 16.61 -14.57
C MET A 154 0.56 17.29 -14.80
N LEU A 155 -0.13 17.68 -13.72
CA LEU A 155 -1.47 18.28 -13.81
C LEU A 155 -1.45 19.79 -14.01
N GLY A 156 -0.27 20.43 -14.04
CA GLY A 156 -0.16 21.89 -14.09
C GLY A 156 -0.78 22.59 -12.88
N LYS A 157 -0.78 21.95 -11.71
CA LYS A 157 -1.40 22.44 -10.47
C LYS A 157 -0.33 22.68 -9.40
N THR A 158 -0.65 23.47 -8.37
CA THR A 158 0.25 23.61 -7.22
C THR A 158 0.24 22.33 -6.35
N GLN A 159 1.33 22.08 -5.61
CA GLN A 159 1.36 20.97 -4.66
C GLN A 159 0.25 21.08 -3.59
N GLY A 160 -0.12 22.30 -3.21
CA GLY A 160 -1.25 22.56 -2.30
C GLY A 160 -2.59 22.13 -2.90
N ALA A 161 -2.84 22.45 -4.17
CA ALA A 161 -4.05 22.02 -4.87
C ALA A 161 -4.13 20.50 -5.00
N VAL A 162 -3.01 19.81 -5.27
CA VAL A 162 -2.96 18.34 -5.32
C VAL A 162 -3.23 17.72 -3.94
N LYS A 163 -2.65 18.27 -2.86
CA LYS A 163 -2.95 17.81 -1.49
C LYS A 163 -4.42 17.99 -1.14
N GLN A 164 -5.03 19.11 -1.55
CA GLN A 164 -6.45 19.38 -1.33
C GLN A 164 -7.36 18.41 -2.10
N LEU A 165 -7.02 18.11 -3.36
CA LEU A 165 -7.73 17.11 -4.18
C LEU A 165 -7.62 15.72 -3.55
N GLN A 166 -6.42 15.33 -3.13
CA GLN A 166 -6.19 14.06 -2.44
C GLN A 166 -7.02 13.96 -1.15
N PHE A 167 -7.01 15.02 -0.32
CA PHE A 167 -7.77 15.05 0.91
C PHE A 167 -9.28 14.90 0.67
N ARG A 168 -9.84 15.67 -0.28
CA ARG A 168 -11.26 15.58 -0.63
C ARG A 168 -11.64 14.20 -1.16
N ALA A 169 -10.79 13.62 -2.00
CA ALA A 169 -10.99 12.27 -2.51
C ALA A 169 -11.10 11.23 -1.38
N LEU A 170 -10.19 11.29 -0.40
CA LEU A 170 -10.21 10.39 0.75
C LEU A 170 -11.44 10.60 1.64
N GLN A 171 -11.89 11.86 1.83
CA GLN A 171 -13.13 12.14 2.55
C GLN A 171 -14.36 11.57 1.83
N THR A 172 -14.46 11.76 0.52
CA THR A 172 -15.56 11.22 -0.28
C THR A 172 -15.59 9.69 -0.23
N LEU A 173 -14.44 9.03 -0.40
CA LEU A 173 -14.35 7.57 -0.29
C LEU A 173 -14.77 7.08 1.10
N ARG A 174 -14.34 7.76 2.18
CA ARG A 174 -14.74 7.40 3.55
C ARG A 174 -16.25 7.47 3.73
N THR A 175 -16.87 8.58 3.32
CA THR A 175 -18.33 8.75 3.42
C THR A 175 -19.09 7.71 2.60
N GLN A 176 -18.59 7.35 1.42
CA GLN A 176 -19.20 6.30 0.60
C GLN A 176 -19.05 4.91 1.23
N MET A 177 -17.94 4.62 1.91
CA MET A 177 -17.76 3.37 2.64
C MET A 177 -18.68 3.29 3.87
N GLU A 178 -18.79 4.37 4.65
CA GLU A 178 -19.69 4.45 5.82
C GLU A 178 -21.16 4.32 5.42
N GLY A 179 -21.57 4.94 4.30
CA GLY A 179 -22.93 4.82 3.77
C GLY A 179 -23.24 3.50 3.05
N ALA A 180 -22.23 2.69 2.70
CA ALA A 180 -22.41 1.37 2.10
C ALA A 180 -22.56 0.24 3.15
N HIS A 181 -22.33 0.56 4.43
CA HIS A 181 -22.46 -0.37 5.57
C HIS A 181 -23.74 -0.13 6.41
N ALA A 182 -24.65 0.72 5.95
CA ALA A 182 -25.97 0.98 6.55
C ALA A 182 -27.08 0.45 5.63
#